data_AF-W0T9A0-F1
#
_entry.id   AF-W0T9A0-F1
#
_cell.length_a   1.000
_cell.length_b   1.000
_cell.length_c   1.000
_cell.angle_alpha   90.00
_cell.angle_beta   90.00
_cell.angle_gamma   90.00
#
_symmetry.space_group_name_H-M   'P 1'
#
loop_
_entity.id
_entity.type
_entity.pdbx_description
1 polymer ?
#
loop_
_entity_poly.entity_id
_entity_poly.type
_entity_poly.pdbx_seq_one_letter_code
_entity_poly.pdbx_strand_id
1 'polypeptide(L)'
;MSHKLLGSTRIMAKCGRRFNSSWREIYSPPDMSKLANGGWLQMNRDTREEINEYLDWRMEEPWKNLDLNEKKCAYYIAFGEWGPRAKKGSKEDQLEMNGPELILKALFSMTLFTALAFALPNYKKDKTLQDDLNKLRDIATD
;
A
#
# COMPACT_ATOMS: atom_id res chain seq x y z
N MET A 1 24.97 57.67 69.87
CA MET A 1 24.68 56.33 70.41
C MET A 1 24.17 55.46 69.28
N SER A 2 24.76 54.27 69.18
CA SER A 2 24.43 53.09 68.35
C SER A 2 22.93 52.88 68.11
N HIS A 3 22.46 52.23 67.04
CA HIS A 3 22.88 50.91 66.56
C HIS A 3 22.56 50.72 65.06
N LYS A 4 23.52 50.18 64.30
CA LYS A 4 23.30 49.57 62.98
C LYS A 4 22.81 48.13 63.20
N LEU A 5 21.63 47.79 62.68
CA LEU A 5 21.14 46.42 62.62
C LEU A 5 21.59 45.77 61.30
N LEU A 6 22.55 44.84 61.40
CA LEU A 6 22.96 43.97 60.31
C LEU A 6 21.92 42.85 60.14
N GLY A 7 21.03 43.02 59.16
CA GLY A 7 20.13 41.96 58.70
C GLY A 7 20.89 40.90 57.91
N SER A 8 21.37 39.87 58.60
CA SER A 8 21.90 38.64 58.00
C SER A 8 20.74 37.82 57.43
N THR A 9 20.55 37.88 56.12
CA THR A 9 19.65 36.97 55.40
C THR A 9 20.48 35.83 54.82
N ARG A 10 20.29 34.64 55.41
CA ARG A 10 20.78 33.36 54.89
C ARG A 10 20.36 33.20 53.43
N ILE A 11 21.34 33.16 52.53
CA ILE A 11 21.15 32.63 51.18
C ILE A 11 20.86 31.15 51.33
N MET A 12 19.58 30.78 51.24
CA MET A 12 19.17 29.38 51.11
C MET A 12 19.60 28.92 49.72
N ALA A 13 20.72 28.22 49.63
CA ALA A 13 21.07 27.46 48.45
C ALA A 13 19.97 26.42 48.22
N LYS A 14 19.03 26.72 47.31
CA LYS A 14 18.22 25.69 46.68
C LYS A 14 19.17 24.85 45.82
N CYS A 15 19.74 23.81 46.44
CA CYS A 15 20.24 22.64 45.74
C CYS A 15 19.03 21.92 45.13
N GLY A 16 18.48 22.51 44.06
CA GLY A 16 17.61 21.82 43.14
C GLY A 16 18.51 21.15 42.12
N ARG A 17 18.81 19.86 42.31
CA ARG A 17 19.32 19.03 41.23
C ARG A 17 18.27 19.09 40.11
N ARG A 18 18.52 19.90 39.07
CA ARG A 18 17.78 19.80 37.81
C ARG A 18 18.05 18.40 37.28
N PHE A 19 17.05 17.54 37.39
CA PHE A 19 17.04 16.27 36.70
C PHE A 19 16.92 16.58 35.20
N ASN A 20 18.05 16.58 34.50
CA ASN A 20 18.08 16.68 33.04
C ASN A 20 17.71 15.31 32.48
N SER A 21 16.42 15.04 32.31
CA SER A 21 15.96 13.89 31.53
C SER A 21 16.13 14.23 30.05
N SER A 22 17.31 13.95 29.50
CA SER A 22 17.63 14.12 28.08
C SER A 22 16.99 13.07 27.15
N TRP A 23 15.98 12.36 27.63
CA TRP A 23 15.24 11.33 26.89
C TRP A 23 13.93 11.88 26.34
N ARG A 24 13.97 13.05 25.70
CA ARG A 24 12.89 13.48 24.81
C ARG A 24 13.31 13.07 23.41
N GLU A 25 12.81 11.92 22.95
CA GLU A 25 12.80 11.62 21.53
C GLU A 25 11.92 12.68 20.85
N ILE A 26 12.56 13.65 20.21
CA ILE A 26 11.87 14.64 19.40
C ILE A 26 11.55 13.93 18.10
N TYR A 27 10.26 13.67 17.89
CA TYR A 27 9.80 13.11 16.62
C TYR A 27 10.27 14.01 15.47
N SER A 28 11.00 13.42 14.53
CA SER A 28 11.41 14.09 13.30
C SER A 28 10.43 13.69 12.20
N PRO A 29 9.76 14.66 11.53
CA PRO A 29 8.91 14.35 10.39
C PRO A 29 9.64 13.56 9.29
N PRO A 30 8.95 12.68 8.56
CA PRO A 30 9.51 11.95 7.43
C PRO A 30 9.80 12.90 6.25
N ASP A 31 10.80 12.55 5.42
CA ASP A 31 11.14 13.33 4.22
C ASP A 31 10.12 13.09 3.09
N MET A 32 9.28 14.09 2.84
CA MET A 32 8.24 14.06 1.79
C MET A 32 8.64 14.80 0.51
N SER A 33 9.87 15.31 0.39
CA SER A 33 10.30 16.14 -0.74
C SER A 33 10.15 15.44 -2.10
N LYS A 34 10.38 14.12 -2.15
CA LYS A 34 10.29 13.31 -3.36
C LYS A 34 8.85 12.95 -3.75
N LEU A 35 7.91 13.06 -2.81
CA LEU A 35 6.52 12.68 -3.02
C LEU A 35 5.81 13.63 -3.99
N ALA A 36 5.96 14.94 -3.77
CA ALA A 36 5.28 15.98 -4.56
C ALA A 36 5.65 15.94 -6.06
N ASN A 37 6.77 15.31 -6.42
CA ASN A 37 7.25 15.16 -7.79
C ASN A 37 6.91 13.79 -8.41
N GLY A 38 6.04 12.99 -7.78
CA GLY A 38 5.61 11.68 -8.28
C GLY A 38 6.43 10.48 -7.79
N GLY A 39 7.30 10.66 -6.78
CA GLY A 39 8.21 9.61 -6.29
C GLY A 39 7.58 8.52 -5.42
N TRP A 40 6.24 8.44 -5.32
CA TRP A 40 5.56 7.54 -4.37
C TRP A 40 5.91 6.06 -4.56
N LEU A 41 5.90 5.57 -5.79
CA LEU A 41 6.19 4.16 -6.07
C LEU A 41 7.67 3.79 -5.94
N GLN A 42 8.56 4.78 -5.99
CA GLN A 42 10.00 4.58 -5.81
C GLN A 42 10.39 4.45 -4.33
N MET A 43 9.50 4.86 -3.42
CA MET A 43 9.73 4.77 -1.98
C MET A 43 9.49 3.35 -1.48
N ASN A 44 10.27 2.96 -0.47
CA ASN A 44 10.01 1.72 0.26
C ASN A 44 8.59 1.74 0.86
N ARG A 45 7.98 0.56 1.02
CA ARG A 45 6.64 0.44 1.60
C ARG A 45 6.59 1.01 3.01
N ASP A 46 7.59 0.72 3.85
CA ASP A 46 7.62 1.18 5.24
C ASP A 46 7.65 2.71 5.33
N THR A 47 8.41 3.37 4.45
CA THR A 47 8.44 4.85 4.36
C THR A 47 7.10 5.43 3.90
N ARG A 48 6.39 4.73 2.99
CA ARG A 48 5.05 5.15 2.56
C ARG A 48 4.03 5.04 3.69
N GLU A 49 4.11 3.97 4.48
CA GLU A 49 3.25 3.77 5.66
C GLU A 49 3.52 4.86 6.70
N GLU A 50 4.79 5.13 7.02
CA GLU A 50 5.18 6.21 7.94
C GLU A 50 4.67 7.59 7.49
N ILE A 51 4.81 7.92 6.19
CA ILE A 51 4.31 9.19 5.63
C ILE A 51 2.78 9.28 5.73
N ASN A 52 2.07 8.18 5.48
CA ASN A 52 0.61 8.13 5.63
C ASN A 52 0.18 8.40 7.07
N GLU A 53 0.77 7.67 8.02
CA GLU A 53 0.47 7.85 9.45
C GLU A 53 0.78 9.28 9.91
N TYR A 54 1.90 9.84 9.46
CA TYR A 54 2.27 11.22 9.75
C TYR A 54 1.23 12.22 9.21
N LEU A 55 0.84 12.10 7.94
CA LEU A 55 -0.10 13.01 7.33
C LEU A 55 -1.50 12.87 7.92
N ASP A 56 -1.96 11.66 8.23
CA ASP A 56 -3.24 11.43 8.89
C ASP A 56 -3.29 12.16 10.23
N TRP A 57 -2.25 12.01 11.06
CA TRP A 57 -2.15 12.75 12.33
C TRP A 57 -2.13 14.27 12.13
N ARG A 58 -1.37 14.78 11.15
CA ARG A 58 -1.30 16.22 10.85
C ARG A 58 -2.60 16.79 10.31
N MET A 59 -3.42 15.98 9.63
CA MET A 59 -4.71 16.39 9.07
C MET A 59 -5.84 16.45 10.11
N GLU A 60 -5.66 15.86 11.30
CA GLU A 60 -6.59 16.03 12.43
C GLU A 60 -6.55 17.44 13.03
N GLU A 61 -5.40 18.12 12.92
CA GLU A 61 -5.21 19.49 13.37
C GLU A 61 -5.87 20.52 12.42
N PRO A 62 -6.02 21.80 12.84
CA PRO A 62 -6.51 22.85 11.94
C PRO A 62 -5.64 23.02 10.69
N TRP A 63 -6.24 22.83 9.51
CA TRP A 63 -5.54 22.85 8.21
C TRP A 63 -4.88 24.19 7.85
N LYS A 64 -5.17 25.25 8.60
CA LYS A 64 -4.48 26.55 8.48
C LYS A 64 -3.01 26.45 8.88
N ASN A 65 -2.67 25.55 9.80
CA ASN A 65 -1.32 25.36 10.33
C ASN A 65 -0.49 24.33 9.54
N LEU A 66 -1.11 23.67 8.55
CA LEU A 66 -0.47 22.66 7.72
C LEU A 66 0.35 23.33 6.60
N ASP A 67 1.59 22.88 6.40
CA ASP A 67 2.51 23.46 5.42
C ASP A 67 1.99 23.25 3.98
N LEU A 68 2.42 24.11 3.05
CA LEU A 68 2.02 23.99 1.65
C LEU A 68 2.55 22.69 1.02
N ASN A 69 3.74 22.23 1.42
CA ASN A 69 4.28 20.97 0.90
C ASN A 69 3.50 19.78 1.44
N GLU A 70 3.16 19.78 2.73
CA GLU A 70 2.31 18.76 3.36
C GLU A 70 0.94 18.67 2.67
N LYS A 71 0.33 19.81 2.34
CA LYS A 71 -0.93 19.87 1.59
C LYS A 71 -0.83 19.24 0.20
N LYS A 72 0.24 19.56 -0.54
CA LYS A 72 0.49 18.96 -1.86
C LYS A 72 0.72 17.45 -1.76
N CYS A 73 1.41 17.02 -0.71
CA CYS A 73 1.68 15.62 -0.42
C CYS A 73 0.39 14.86 -0.12
N ALA A 74 -0.44 15.37 0.80
CA ALA A 74 -1.76 14.82 1.10
C ALA A 74 -2.66 14.75 -0.14
N TYR A 75 -2.65 15.80 -0.98
CA TYR A 75 -3.36 15.79 -2.26
C TYR A 75 -2.88 14.67 -3.19
N TYR A 76 -1.56 14.49 -3.33
CA TYR A 76 -0.98 13.44 -4.16
C TYR A 76 -1.32 12.04 -3.64
N ILE A 77 -1.31 11.82 -2.33
CA ILE A 77 -1.68 10.52 -1.76
C ILE A 77 -3.17 10.23 -2.02
N ALA A 78 -4.04 11.21 -1.78
CA ALA A 78 -5.47 11.05 -1.97
C ALA A 78 -5.88 10.86 -3.45
N PHE A 79 -5.28 11.64 -4.37
CA PHE A 79 -5.74 11.78 -5.75
C PHE A 79 -4.68 11.54 -6.84
N GLY A 80 -3.44 11.23 -6.47
CA GLY A 80 -2.36 11.01 -7.42
C GLY A 80 -2.55 9.76 -8.28
N GLU A 81 -1.79 9.71 -9.36
CA GLU A 81 -1.71 8.60 -10.31
C GLU A 81 -0.92 7.43 -9.71
N TRP A 82 -1.48 6.77 -8.72
CA TRP A 82 -0.93 5.56 -8.12
C TRP A 82 -2.08 4.65 -7.72
N GLY A 83 -1.79 3.40 -7.36
CA GLY A 83 -2.89 2.52 -7.00
C GLY A 83 -3.69 2.10 -8.23
N PRO A 84 -4.98 1.78 -8.03
CA PRO A 84 -5.93 1.55 -9.13
C PRO A 84 -6.22 2.80 -9.97
N ARG A 85 -5.63 3.95 -9.61
CA ARG A 85 -5.70 5.21 -10.37
C ARG A 85 -4.44 5.46 -11.21
N ALA A 86 -3.49 4.52 -11.24
CA ALA A 86 -2.36 4.60 -12.13
C ALA A 86 -2.82 4.73 -13.59
N LYS A 87 -2.05 5.44 -14.41
CA LYS A 87 -2.34 5.59 -15.83
C LYS A 87 -2.39 4.22 -16.49
N LYS A 88 -3.50 3.91 -17.16
CA LYS A 88 -3.73 2.62 -17.83
C LYS A 88 -2.57 2.26 -18.77
N GLY A 89 -2.01 1.07 -18.60
CA GLY A 89 -0.88 0.58 -19.40
C GLY A 89 0.49 1.13 -19.00
N SER A 90 0.58 1.89 -17.90
CA SER A 90 1.87 2.21 -17.28
C SER A 90 2.46 0.98 -16.59
N LYS A 91 3.77 1.00 -16.32
CA LYS A 91 4.42 -0.06 -15.53
C LYS A 91 3.82 -0.19 -14.13
N GLU A 92 3.21 0.89 -13.66
CA GLU A 92 2.66 1.10 -12.33
C GLU A 92 1.32 0.36 -12.19
N ASP A 93 0.49 0.43 -13.23
CA ASP A 93 -0.76 -0.32 -13.38
C ASP A 93 -0.52 -1.85 -13.42
N GLN A 94 0.62 -2.29 -13.95
CA GLN A 94 0.99 -3.70 -14.02
C GLN A 94 1.57 -4.25 -12.71
N LEU A 95 2.17 -3.40 -11.89
CA LEU A 95 2.78 -3.78 -10.60
C LEU A 95 1.73 -4.08 -9.53
N GLU A 96 0.47 -3.69 -9.74
CA GLU A 96 -0.62 -3.90 -8.79
C GLU A 96 -1.26 -5.29 -8.91
N MET A 97 -0.85 -6.11 -9.89
CA MET A 97 -1.29 -7.50 -9.95
C MET A 97 -0.68 -8.26 -8.77
N ASN A 98 -1.51 -8.51 -7.75
CA ASN A 98 -1.13 -9.28 -6.58
C ASN A 98 -0.67 -10.69 -7.00
N GLY A 99 0.46 -11.17 -6.48
CA GLY A 99 1.03 -12.47 -6.86
C GLY A 99 0.03 -13.65 -6.84
N PRO A 100 -0.83 -13.76 -5.81
CA PRO A 100 -1.89 -14.77 -5.78
C PRO A 100 -2.94 -14.63 -6.90
N GLU A 101 -3.27 -13.39 -7.30
CA GLU A 101 -4.23 -13.17 -8.39
C GLU A 101 -3.65 -13.65 -9.73
N LEU A 102 -2.35 -13.39 -9.96
CA LEU A 102 -1.65 -13.87 -11.15
C LEU A 102 -1.63 -15.40 -11.21
N ILE A 103 -1.29 -16.05 -10.09
CA ILE A 103 -1.28 -17.51 -9.97
C ILE A 103 -2.68 -18.08 -10.21
N LEU A 104 -3.72 -17.48 -9.62
CA LEU A 104 -5.10 -17.93 -9.78
C LEU A 104 -5.56 -17.85 -11.24
N LYS A 105 -5.28 -16.73 -11.93
CA LYS A 105 -5.59 -16.58 -13.36
C LYS A 105 -4.82 -17.59 -14.21
N ALA A 106 -3.56 -17.86 -13.88
CA ALA A 106 -2.76 -18.86 -14.56
C ALA A 106 -3.33 -20.28 -14.39
N LEU A 107 -3.70 -20.66 -13.16
CA LEU A 107 -4.31 -21.96 -12.90
C LEU A 107 -5.65 -22.12 -13.61
N PHE A 108 -6.52 -21.10 -13.53
CA PHE A 108 -7.84 -21.15 -14.15
C PHE A 108 -7.73 -21.28 -15.68
N SER A 109 -6.86 -20.49 -16.30
CA SER A 109 -6.61 -20.58 -17.74
C SER A 109 -6.03 -21.94 -18.13
N MET A 110 -5.03 -22.46 -17.43
CA MET A 110 -4.46 -23.78 -17.70
C MET A 110 -5.50 -24.89 -17.58
N THR A 111 -6.36 -24.88 -16.55
CA THR A 111 -7.43 -25.88 -16.39
C THR A 111 -8.41 -25.82 -17.55
N LEU A 112 -8.83 -24.62 -17.96
CA LEU A 112 -9.79 -24.43 -19.06
C LEU A 112 -9.19 -24.92 -20.40
N PHE A 113 -7.94 -24.59 -20.68
CA PHE A 113 -7.24 -25.07 -21.88
C PHE A 113 -6.99 -26.58 -21.85
N THR A 114 -6.70 -27.17 -20.69
CA THR A 114 -6.54 -28.63 -20.54
C THR A 114 -7.86 -29.35 -20.82
N ALA A 115 -8.97 -28.89 -20.21
CA ALA A 115 -10.30 -29.44 -20.47
C ALA A 115 -10.66 -29.36 -21.96
N LEU A 116 -10.39 -28.23 -22.60
CA LEU A 116 -10.67 -28.01 -24.02
C LEU A 116 -9.80 -28.90 -24.92
N ALA A 117 -8.53 -29.11 -24.57
CA ALA A 117 -7.61 -29.99 -25.29
C ALA A 117 -8.08 -31.45 -25.31
N PHE A 118 -8.68 -31.94 -24.22
CA PHE A 118 -9.25 -33.30 -24.18
C PHE A 118 -10.65 -33.37 -24.80
N ALA A 119 -11.48 -32.34 -24.64
CA ALA A 119 -12.86 -32.34 -25.13
C ALA A 119 -12.96 -32.39 -26.67
N LEU A 120 -12.13 -31.62 -27.39
CA LEU A 120 -12.19 -31.53 -28.85
C LEU A 120 -11.95 -32.86 -29.59
N PRO A 121 -10.86 -33.62 -29.33
CA PRO A 121 -10.66 -34.91 -29.99
C PRO A 121 -11.70 -35.94 -29.56
N ASN A 122 -12.17 -35.91 -28.31
CA ASN A 122 -13.20 -36.83 -27.83
C ASN A 122 -14.53 -36.60 -28.56
N TYR A 123 -14.95 -35.34 -28.71
CA TYR A 123 -16.17 -34.99 -29.45
C TYR A 123 -16.15 -35.44 -30.91
N LYS A 124 -14.99 -35.36 -31.58
CA LYS A 124 -14.85 -35.84 -32.96
C LYS A 124 -14.98 -37.36 -33.05
N LYS A 125 -14.32 -38.10 -32.15
CA LYS A 125 -14.41 -39.56 -32.10
C LYS A 125 -15.84 -40.03 -31.83
N ASP A 126 -16.53 -39.38 -30.90
CA ASP A 126 -17.92 -39.71 -30.56
C ASP A 126 -18.87 -39.55 -31.76
N LYS A 127 -18.67 -38.53 -32.61
CA LYS A 127 -19.45 -38.40 -33.86
C LYS A 127 -19.21 -39.55 -34.82
N THR A 128 -17.93 -39.91 -35.06
CA THR A 128 -17.61 -41.03 -35.95
C THR A 128 -18.22 -42.35 -35.44
N LEU A 129 -18.13 -42.59 -34.13
CA LEU A 129 -18.75 -43.77 -33.51
C LEU A 129 -20.27 -43.78 -33.68
N GLN A 130 -20.95 -42.64 -33.52
CA GLN A 130 -22.40 -42.56 -33.76
C GLN A 130 -22.77 -42.83 -35.22
N ASP A 131 -22.00 -42.29 -36.17
CA ASP A 131 -22.22 -42.53 -37.60
C ASP A 131 -22.07 -44.03 -37.93
N ASP A 132 -21.06 -44.69 -37.37
CA ASP A 132 -20.84 -46.11 -37.58
C ASP A 132 -21.91 -46.98 -36.90
N LEU A 133 -22.35 -46.61 -35.69
CA LEU A 133 -23.47 -47.28 -35.02
C LEU A 133 -24.78 -47.16 -35.81
N ASN A 134 -25.04 -46.00 -36.42
CA ASN A 134 -26.22 -45.80 -37.25
C ASN A 134 -26.17 -46.68 -38.51
N LYS A 135 -25.03 -46.75 -39.21
CA LYS A 135 -24.86 -47.66 -40.36
C LYS A 135 -25.11 -49.11 -39.98
N LEU A 136 -24.56 -49.55 -38.85
CA LEU A 136 -24.73 -50.93 -38.37
C LEU A 136 -26.18 -51.23 -37.98
N ARG A 137 -26.87 -50.27 -37.36
CA ARG A 137 -28.29 -50.39 -37.04
C ARG A 137 -29.12 -50.56 -38.30
N ASP A 138 -28.88 -49.71 -39.30
CA ASP A 138 -29.66 -49.73 -40.54
C ASP A 138 -29.46 -51.06 -41.28
N ILE A 139 -28.22 -51.60 -41.32
CA ILE A 139 -27.92 -52.95 -41.85
C ILE A 139 -28.65 -54.07 -41.09
N ALA A 140 -28.83 -53.94 -39.77
CA ALA A 140 -29.49 -54.95 -38.96
C ALA A 140 -31.02 -54.90 -39.04
N THR A 141 -31.57 -53.78 -39.50
CA THR A 141 -33.02 -53.57 -39.67
C THR A 141 -33.52 -53.81 -41.09
N ASP A 142 -32.63 -53.86 -42.08
CA ASP A 142 -32.87 -54.27 -43.47
C ASP A 142 -32.81 -55.79 -43.64
#